data_AF-A0A1R2BQG0-F1
#
_entry.id   AF-A0A1R2BQG0-F1
#
_cell.length_a   1.000
_cell.length_b   1.000
_cell.length_c   1.000
_cell.angle_alpha   90.00
_cell.angle_beta   90.00
_cell.angle_gamma   90.00
#
_symmetry.space_group_name_H-M   'P 1'
#
loop_
_entity.id
_entity.type
_entity.pdbx_description
1 polymer ?
#
loop_
_entity_poly.entity_id
_entity_poly.type
_entity_poly.pdbx_seq_one_letter_code
_entity_poly.pdbx_strand_id
1 'polypeptide(L)'
;MVNINEALEGMQRHPLESIKIASTHEDDLNKQSKLLKVVIADDDKKDKKESNSRITIIRISRTPVHKLNNVMFKKMLLKFITYFYEERMKNVEEYTFFGDFVYNALFKKYMMKKAAENRFVHLLSSCMKYRSIAKVRNFSRFLGLYDEFDEQDLSFYLDCFNYLQSSLSGPLAFNPEGSEVWMIPYTKCLDCLKYACKSIPSDYSNELKEDIEKLRKYDKNNPKGLIEADELLEKIVESFSKHKRSTRNFMHLIYEAADLNEDGYLQYREFELIVRFLCEKNIRSSDCQELFNSFCENFMAEDDEQVKAISFLNLCQLDSQHGIFSPNIIYEFTKSKNHEESLDHLMGIEPEIDEIIEEIRWRYSQDLIWEEHHEELNMLLMTISNKIHNKTNPEEVWLALRLIQEDSKRCIVHESLKDLMPKIGSAFIDYDELMTGK
;
A
#
# COMPACT_ATOMS: atom_id res chain seq x y z
N MET A 1 17.42 12.04 5.96
CA MET A 1 16.09 11.91 6.59
C MET A 1 15.07 12.37 5.57
N VAL A 2 14.67 11.45 4.69
CA VAL A 2 13.66 11.69 3.67
C VAL A 2 12.30 11.68 4.36
N ASN A 3 11.45 12.64 4.00
CA ASN A 3 10.13 12.79 4.58
C ASN A 3 9.24 11.63 4.09
N ILE A 4 8.96 10.65 4.95
CA ILE A 4 8.05 9.52 4.70
C ILE A 4 6.69 9.99 4.12
N ASN A 5 6.31 11.25 4.33
CA ASN A 5 5.08 11.82 3.78
C ASN A 5 5.12 12.08 2.26
N GLU A 6 6.29 12.39 1.67
CA GLU A 6 6.41 12.55 0.20
C GLU A 6 6.33 11.21 -0.54
N ALA A 7 6.71 10.11 0.14
CA ALA A 7 6.51 8.76 -0.35
C ALA A 7 5.04 8.38 -0.49
N LEU A 8 4.28 8.72 0.55
CA LEU A 8 2.90 8.30 0.72
C LEU A 8 1.94 9.17 -0.12
N GLU A 9 2.30 10.42 -0.40
CA GLU A 9 1.53 11.30 -1.29
C GLU A 9 1.60 10.90 -2.78
N GLY A 10 2.72 10.39 -3.27
CA GLY A 10 2.81 9.98 -4.69
C GLY A 10 2.13 8.63 -5.01
N MET A 11 1.90 7.76 -4.00
CA MET A 11 1.13 6.52 -4.17
C MET A 11 -0.32 6.80 -4.63
N GLN A 12 -0.79 8.04 -4.48
CA GLN A 12 -2.11 8.52 -4.89
C GLN A 12 -2.26 8.74 -6.41
N ARG A 13 -1.18 8.67 -7.19
CA ARG A 13 -1.16 9.03 -8.63
C ARG A 13 -0.88 7.86 -9.56
N HIS A 14 -0.78 6.64 -9.06
CA HIS A 14 -0.40 5.48 -9.86
C HIS A 14 -1.58 4.96 -10.71
N PRO A 15 -1.48 4.92 -12.06
CA PRO A 15 -2.51 4.33 -12.91
C PRO A 15 -2.41 2.80 -12.88
N LEU A 16 -3.20 2.14 -12.05
CA LEU A 16 -3.40 0.69 -12.14
C LEU A 16 -4.64 0.41 -12.99
N GLU A 17 -4.49 -0.36 -14.06
CA GLU A 17 -5.61 -1.02 -14.73
C GLU A 17 -6.02 -2.27 -13.93
N SER A 18 -7.32 -2.50 -13.80
CA SER A 18 -7.91 -3.49 -12.88
C SER A 18 -7.32 -4.92 -12.95
N ILE A 19 -6.57 -5.32 -11.92
CA ILE A 19 -6.31 -6.73 -11.60
C ILE A 19 -7.37 -7.19 -10.58
N LYS A 20 -8.09 -8.27 -10.88
CA LYS A 20 -8.92 -8.97 -9.88
C LYS A 20 -8.03 -9.89 -9.05
N ILE A 21 -7.54 -9.40 -7.93
CA ILE A 21 -6.82 -10.23 -6.95
C ILE A 21 -7.86 -10.92 -6.07
N ALA A 22 -7.81 -12.25 -5.99
CA ALA A 22 -8.67 -13.04 -5.12
C ALA A 22 -8.31 -12.79 -3.64
N SER A 23 -9.30 -12.44 -2.83
CA SER A 23 -9.14 -12.27 -1.39
C SER A 23 -9.17 -13.62 -0.69
N THR A 24 -8.01 -14.25 -0.52
CA THR A 24 -7.84 -15.41 0.36
C THR A 24 -6.47 -15.36 1.02
N HIS A 25 -6.42 -15.70 2.30
CA HIS A 25 -5.25 -15.80 3.19
C HIS A 25 -4.91 -14.59 4.09
N GLU A 26 -5.86 -14.15 4.94
CA GLU A 26 -5.52 -13.36 6.15
C GLU A 26 -4.94 -14.23 7.30
N ASP A 27 -5.20 -15.55 7.31
CA ASP A 27 -4.87 -16.40 8.45
C ASP A 27 -3.47 -17.06 8.41
N ASP A 28 -2.85 -17.19 7.23
CA ASP A 28 -1.50 -17.77 7.09
C ASP A 28 -0.36 -16.73 7.22
N LEU A 29 -0.66 -15.45 6.96
CA LEU A 29 0.26 -14.30 7.15
C LEU A 29 0.75 -14.14 8.61
N ASN A 30 0.01 -14.69 9.57
CA ASN A 30 0.30 -14.51 11.00
C ASN A 30 1.41 -15.44 11.55
N LYS A 31 1.86 -16.43 10.76
CA LYS A 31 2.92 -17.37 11.18
C LYS A 31 4.28 -17.07 10.55
N GLN A 32 4.35 -16.58 9.31
CA GLN A 32 5.61 -16.17 8.66
C GLN A 32 6.07 -14.76 9.08
N SER A 33 5.17 -13.88 9.55
CA SER A 33 5.52 -12.57 10.13
C SER A 33 6.25 -12.60 11.48
N LYS A 34 6.68 -13.79 11.95
CA LYS A 34 7.48 -13.92 13.17
C LYS A 34 8.99 -13.75 12.95
N LEU A 35 9.48 -13.91 11.72
CA LEU A 35 10.90 -13.72 11.39
C LEU A 35 11.20 -12.27 10.92
N LEU A 36 10.26 -11.62 10.25
CA LEU A 36 10.29 -10.17 9.93
C LEU A 36 10.19 -9.23 11.15
N LYS A 37 10.10 -9.77 12.38
CA LYS A 37 10.02 -9.00 13.63
C LYS A 37 11.36 -8.75 14.32
N VAL A 38 12.49 -9.19 13.75
CA VAL A 38 13.77 -9.03 14.44
C VAL A 38 14.58 -7.84 13.92
N VAL A 39 14.53 -7.51 12.62
CA VAL A 39 15.42 -6.47 12.04
C VAL A 39 14.76 -5.07 11.97
N ILE A 40 13.42 -4.96 11.94
CA ILE A 40 12.72 -3.67 12.13
C ILE A 40 12.59 -3.30 13.62
N ALA A 41 12.92 -4.22 14.53
CA ALA A 41 12.55 -4.10 15.94
C ALA A 41 13.57 -3.39 16.84
N ASP A 42 14.74 -2.98 16.35
CA ASP A 42 15.74 -2.36 17.23
C ASP A 42 15.74 -0.82 17.24
N ASP A 43 15.09 -0.17 16.28
CA ASP A 43 14.73 1.26 16.39
C ASP A 43 13.36 1.51 17.04
N ASP A 44 12.53 0.46 17.19
CA ASP A 44 11.17 0.54 17.75
C ASP A 44 11.07 0.11 19.23
N LYS A 45 12.18 -0.36 19.84
CA LYS A 45 12.24 -0.88 21.22
C LYS A 45 12.62 0.15 22.28
N LYS A 46 12.81 1.42 21.92
CA LYS A 46 12.78 2.52 22.89
C LYS A 46 11.40 3.18 22.84
N ASP A 47 10.54 2.78 23.78
CA ASP A 47 9.29 3.44 24.20
C ASP A 47 7.93 3.11 23.52
N LYS A 48 7.68 1.91 22.96
CA LYS A 48 6.28 1.50 22.68
C LYS A 48 5.58 0.88 23.90
N LYS A 49 5.41 1.69 24.94
CA LYS A 49 4.33 1.45 25.92
C LYS A 49 3.02 1.71 25.17
N GLU A 50 2.29 0.66 24.79
CA GLU A 50 1.00 0.77 24.10
C GLU A 50 0.16 1.89 24.74
N SER A 51 -0.24 2.87 23.92
CA SER A 51 -1.01 4.01 24.42
C SER A 51 -2.27 3.52 25.13
N ASN A 52 -2.61 4.15 26.26
CA ASN A 52 -3.83 3.84 27.03
C ASN A 52 -5.10 3.94 26.16
N SER A 53 -5.07 4.77 25.10
CA SER A 53 -6.18 4.90 24.16
C SER A 53 -6.41 3.59 23.38
N ARG A 54 -5.35 3.00 22.81
CA ARG A 54 -5.39 1.78 21.97
C ARG A 54 -5.87 0.59 22.76
N ILE A 55 -5.35 0.41 23.98
CA ILE A 55 -5.80 -0.65 24.89
C ILE A 55 -7.30 -0.50 25.17
N THR A 56 -7.77 0.74 25.37
CA THR A 56 -9.19 1.02 25.63
C THR A 56 -10.05 0.74 24.40
N ILE A 57 -9.60 1.12 23.20
CA ILE A 57 -10.27 0.85 21.92
C ILE A 57 -10.41 -0.65 21.71
N ILE A 58 -9.32 -1.43 21.82
CA ILE A 58 -9.32 -2.89 21.67
C ILE A 58 -10.28 -3.55 22.67
N ARG A 59 -10.31 -3.07 23.92
CA ARG A 59 -11.23 -3.59 24.93
C ARG A 59 -12.69 -3.35 24.55
N ILE A 60 -13.01 -2.16 24.05
CA ILE A 60 -14.38 -1.80 23.68
C ILE A 60 -14.82 -2.48 22.39
N SER A 61 -13.96 -2.58 21.37
CA SER A 61 -14.28 -3.25 20.10
C SER A 61 -14.63 -4.73 20.30
N ARG A 62 -13.98 -5.40 21.25
CA ARG A 62 -14.26 -6.80 21.62
C ARG A 62 -15.45 -6.97 22.56
N THR A 63 -16.00 -5.89 23.13
CA THR A 63 -17.12 -5.98 24.06
C THR A 63 -18.45 -6.02 23.30
N PRO A 64 -19.30 -7.05 23.49
CA PRO A 64 -20.60 -7.13 22.84
C PRO A 64 -21.48 -5.90 23.14
N VAL A 65 -22.20 -5.41 22.13
CA VAL A 65 -22.98 -4.15 22.22
C VAL A 65 -23.95 -4.13 23.40
N HIS A 66 -24.59 -5.25 23.73
CA HIS A 66 -25.53 -5.34 24.86
C HIS A 66 -24.87 -5.20 26.24
N LYS A 67 -23.54 -5.35 26.34
CA LYS A 67 -22.76 -5.18 27.58
C LYS A 67 -22.18 -3.77 27.73
N LEU A 68 -22.31 -2.94 26.70
CA LEU A 68 -21.80 -1.57 26.71
C LEU A 68 -22.74 -0.68 27.52
N ASN A 69 -22.32 -0.35 28.74
CA ASN A 69 -23.01 0.58 29.63
C ASN A 69 -22.54 2.02 29.43
N ASN A 70 -23.30 2.99 29.92
CA ASN A 70 -22.94 4.41 29.94
C ASN A 70 -22.70 5.03 28.54
N VAL A 71 -23.70 4.87 27.67
CA VAL A 71 -23.69 5.46 26.33
C VAL A 71 -24.20 6.91 26.37
N MET A 72 -23.58 7.77 25.57
CA MET A 72 -23.94 9.17 25.41
C MET A 72 -25.24 9.31 24.62
N PHE A 73 -25.93 10.43 24.80
CA PHE A 73 -27.06 10.79 23.95
C PHE A 73 -26.59 10.99 22.51
N LYS A 74 -27.36 10.46 21.56
CA LYS A 74 -27.01 10.47 20.12
C LYS A 74 -26.67 11.87 19.60
N LYS A 75 -27.49 12.87 19.91
CA LYS A 75 -27.23 14.28 19.53
C LYS A 75 -25.89 14.80 20.06
N MET A 76 -25.49 14.37 21.25
CA MET A 76 -24.22 14.76 21.86
C MET A 76 -23.04 14.05 21.20
N LEU A 77 -23.19 12.77 20.85
CA LEU A 77 -22.18 12.01 20.09
C LEU A 77 -21.89 12.71 18.76
N LEU A 78 -22.94 13.00 17.99
CA LEU A 78 -22.80 13.63 16.67
C LEU A 78 -22.10 15.00 16.76
N LYS A 79 -22.38 15.80 17.80
CA LYS A 79 -21.64 17.05 18.06
C LYS A 79 -20.17 16.81 18.39
N PHE A 80 -19.85 15.75 19.13
CA PHE A 80 -18.45 15.40 19.39
C PHE A 80 -17.71 14.99 18.13
N ILE A 81 -18.35 14.21 17.25
CA ILE A 81 -17.75 13.80 15.98
C ILE A 81 -17.38 15.04 15.15
N THR A 82 -18.34 15.95 14.95
CA THR A 82 -18.08 17.21 14.24
C THR A 82 -16.95 18.01 14.90
N TYR A 83 -16.97 18.16 16.22
CA TYR A 83 -15.91 18.85 16.97
C TYR A 83 -14.53 18.22 16.72
N PHE A 84 -14.39 16.90 16.79
CA PHE A 84 -13.09 16.25 16.60
C PHE A 84 -12.58 16.36 15.17
N TYR A 85 -13.46 16.29 14.16
CA TYR A 85 -13.06 16.54 12.78
C TYR A 85 -12.61 17.99 12.58
N GLU A 86 -13.34 18.97 13.11
CA GLU A 86 -12.94 20.39 13.03
C GLU A 86 -11.62 20.66 13.75
N GLU A 87 -11.42 20.08 14.93
CA GLU A 87 -10.14 20.21 15.65
C GLU A 87 -9.01 19.49 14.90
N ARG A 88 -9.27 18.35 14.26
CA ARG A 88 -8.27 17.64 13.46
C ARG A 88 -7.85 18.45 12.25
N MET A 89 -8.80 19.04 11.53
CA MET A 89 -8.54 19.92 10.38
C MET A 89 -7.73 21.18 10.74
N LYS A 90 -7.77 21.63 12.00
CA LYS A 90 -6.93 22.75 12.48
C LYS A 90 -5.51 22.32 12.87
N ASN A 91 -5.31 21.04 13.19
CA ASN A 91 -4.05 20.47 13.68
C ASN A 91 -3.49 19.44 12.69
N VAL A 92 -3.37 19.84 11.42
CA VAL A 92 -2.95 18.96 10.30
C VAL A 92 -1.54 18.38 10.53
N GLU A 93 -0.68 19.09 11.27
CA GLU A 93 0.71 18.69 11.49
C GLU A 93 0.89 17.56 12.54
N GLU A 94 -0.12 17.23 13.34
CA GLU A 94 -0.01 16.18 14.36
C GLU A 94 -0.25 14.78 13.74
N TYR A 95 0.78 14.14 13.17
CA TYR A 95 0.74 12.75 12.68
C TYR A 95 0.66 11.71 13.82
N THR A 96 -0.42 11.77 14.59
CA THR A 96 -0.75 10.80 15.63
C THR A 96 -1.97 10.01 15.22
N PHE A 97 -2.01 8.73 15.61
CA PHE A 97 -3.18 7.88 15.44
C PHE A 97 -4.43 8.60 15.95
N PHE A 98 -5.50 8.64 15.15
CA PHE A 98 -6.67 9.44 15.45
C PHE A 98 -7.32 9.14 16.82
N GLY A 99 -7.29 7.88 17.28
CA GLY A 99 -7.74 7.52 18.63
C GLY A 99 -6.93 8.18 19.74
N ASP A 100 -5.61 8.34 19.55
CA ASP A 100 -4.73 9.08 20.46
C ASP A 100 -5.04 10.57 20.44
N PHE A 101 -5.24 11.14 19.25
CA PHE A 101 -5.65 12.54 19.08
C PHE A 101 -6.95 12.83 19.84
N VAL A 102 -7.98 12.01 19.65
CA VAL A 102 -9.28 12.17 20.33
C VAL A 102 -9.15 12.03 21.85
N TYR A 103 -8.37 11.05 22.32
CA TYR A 103 -8.09 10.87 23.75
C TYR A 103 -7.38 12.10 24.34
N ASN A 104 -6.35 12.61 23.66
CA ASN A 104 -5.59 13.78 24.09
C ASN A 104 -6.45 15.06 24.09
N ALA A 105 -7.31 15.23 23.10
CA ALA A 105 -8.26 16.34 23.05
C ALA A 105 -9.26 16.29 24.22
N LEU A 106 -9.76 15.11 24.59
CA LEU A 106 -10.57 14.93 25.79
C LEU A 106 -9.77 15.23 27.07
N PHE A 107 -8.52 14.77 27.14
CA PHE A 107 -7.65 15.03 28.28
C PHE A 107 -7.43 16.54 28.49
N LYS A 108 -7.08 17.27 27.40
CA LYS A 108 -6.95 18.73 27.40
C LYS A 108 -8.25 19.43 27.84
N LYS A 109 -9.41 18.92 27.43
CA LYS A 109 -10.72 19.51 27.77
C LYS A 109 -11.14 19.32 29.23
N TYR A 110 -10.89 18.15 29.81
CA TYR A 110 -11.37 17.80 31.16
C TYR A 110 -10.33 18.01 32.26
N MET A 111 -9.03 18.15 31.92
CA MET A 111 -7.87 18.34 32.81
C MET A 111 -7.62 17.23 33.85
N MET A 112 -8.62 16.40 34.16
CA MET A 112 -8.53 15.26 35.08
C MET A 112 -8.52 13.94 34.30
N LYS A 113 -7.46 13.14 34.50
CA LYS A 113 -7.26 11.85 33.83
C LYS A 113 -8.48 10.92 33.88
N LYS A 114 -9.00 10.65 35.08
CA LYS A 114 -10.15 9.76 35.28
C LYS A 114 -11.42 10.25 34.57
N ALA A 115 -11.64 11.57 34.51
CA ALA A 115 -12.79 12.14 33.83
C ALA A 115 -12.66 11.99 32.30
N ALA A 116 -11.47 12.24 31.76
CA ALA A 116 -11.18 12.06 30.34
C ALA A 116 -11.28 10.58 29.91
N GLU A 117 -10.71 9.65 30.69
CA GLU A 117 -10.80 8.20 30.43
C GLU A 117 -12.24 7.70 30.43
N ASN A 118 -13.02 8.06 31.47
CA ASN A 118 -14.45 7.70 31.52
C ASN A 118 -15.19 8.28 30.31
N ARG A 119 -14.88 9.53 29.92
CA ARG A 119 -15.53 10.16 28.78
C ARG A 119 -15.17 9.49 27.46
N PHE A 120 -13.92 9.08 27.30
CA PHE A 120 -13.46 8.33 26.14
C PHE A 120 -14.15 6.98 26.04
N VAL A 121 -14.26 6.23 27.15
CA VAL A 121 -15.02 4.98 27.20
C VAL A 121 -16.49 5.19 26.81
N HIS A 122 -17.14 6.24 27.32
CA HIS A 122 -18.51 6.55 26.95
C HIS A 122 -18.63 6.89 25.45
N LEU A 123 -17.68 7.64 24.89
CA LEU A 123 -17.63 7.97 23.46
C LEU A 123 -17.54 6.70 22.61
N LEU A 124 -16.56 5.83 22.88
CA LEU A 124 -16.36 4.58 22.14
C LEU A 124 -17.57 3.64 22.25
N SER A 125 -18.13 3.52 23.45
CA SER A 125 -19.34 2.72 23.68
C SER A 125 -20.54 3.25 22.88
N SER A 126 -20.63 4.57 22.74
CA SER A 126 -21.67 5.23 21.93
C SER A 126 -21.47 4.96 20.44
N CYS A 127 -20.23 5.00 19.98
CA CYS A 127 -19.86 4.71 18.60
C CYS A 127 -20.30 3.29 18.20
N MET A 128 -20.00 2.30 19.04
CA MET A 128 -20.46 0.91 18.84
C MET A 128 -21.98 0.77 18.84
N LYS A 129 -22.69 1.46 19.77
CA LYS A 129 -24.17 1.38 19.86
C LYS A 129 -24.86 1.99 18.64
N TYR A 130 -24.36 3.10 18.10
CA TYR A 130 -25.00 3.85 17.01
C TYR A 130 -24.31 3.65 15.65
N ARG A 131 -23.60 2.51 15.46
CA ARG A 131 -22.89 2.12 14.22
C ARG A 131 -23.75 2.16 12.95
N SER A 132 -25.08 2.10 13.07
CA SER A 132 -25.97 2.18 11.91
C SER A 132 -25.97 3.56 11.22
N ILE A 133 -25.58 4.62 11.93
CA ILE A 133 -25.53 5.99 11.39
C ILE A 133 -24.20 6.18 10.65
N ALA A 134 -24.24 6.54 9.35
CA ALA A 134 -23.04 6.64 8.51
C ALA A 134 -21.94 7.53 9.12
N LYS A 135 -22.30 8.70 9.64
CA LYS A 135 -21.38 9.61 10.35
C LYS A 135 -20.65 8.96 11.52
N VAL A 136 -21.40 8.21 12.35
CA VAL A 136 -20.85 7.46 13.49
C VAL A 136 -20.00 6.32 12.99
N ARG A 137 -20.45 5.62 11.94
CA ARG A 137 -19.74 4.49 11.35
C ARG A 137 -18.36 4.90 10.85
N ASN A 138 -18.27 5.97 10.05
CA ASN A 138 -17.01 6.51 9.54
C ASN A 138 -16.07 6.91 10.68
N PHE A 139 -16.56 7.69 11.65
CA PHE A 139 -15.77 8.10 12.81
C PHE A 139 -15.24 6.91 13.61
N SER A 140 -16.04 5.86 13.78
CA SER A 140 -15.65 4.65 14.50
C SER A 140 -14.53 3.87 13.78
N ARG A 141 -14.53 3.87 12.44
CA ARG A 141 -13.47 3.23 11.62
C ARG A 141 -12.15 3.96 11.75
N PHE A 142 -12.16 5.30 11.69
CA PHE A 142 -10.96 6.12 11.93
C PHE A 142 -10.43 6.00 13.37
N LEU A 143 -11.31 5.73 14.34
CA LEU A 143 -10.89 5.44 15.71
C LEU A 143 -10.24 4.05 15.89
N GLY A 144 -10.30 3.16 14.90
CA GLY A 144 -9.82 1.78 15.03
C GLY A 144 -10.78 0.87 15.80
N LEU A 145 -12.10 1.12 15.79
CA LEU A 145 -13.04 0.24 16.48
C LEU A 145 -13.38 -1.03 15.67
N TYR A 146 -13.38 -0.94 14.34
CA TYR A 146 -13.60 -2.03 13.39
C TYR A 146 -13.26 -1.54 11.98
N ASP A 147 -13.00 -2.48 11.05
CA ASP A 147 -12.77 -2.23 9.61
C ASP A 147 -11.90 -0.99 9.37
N GLU A 148 -10.71 -1.00 9.99
CA GLU A 148 -9.92 0.20 10.28
C GLU A 148 -9.50 0.94 9.02
N PHE A 149 -9.65 2.27 9.09
CA PHE A 149 -9.06 3.20 8.15
C PHE A 149 -7.80 3.78 8.78
N ASP A 150 -6.76 3.94 7.97
CA ASP A 150 -5.52 4.53 8.44
C ASP A 150 -5.55 6.06 8.38
N GLU A 151 -4.42 6.69 8.73
CA GLU A 151 -4.32 8.14 8.78
C GLU A 151 -4.44 8.81 7.41
N GLN A 152 -4.02 8.14 6.33
CA GLN A 152 -4.17 8.68 4.98
C GLN A 152 -5.63 8.66 4.55
N ASP A 153 -6.35 7.59 4.89
CA ASP A 153 -7.79 7.51 4.68
C ASP A 153 -8.52 8.63 5.43
N LEU A 154 -8.11 8.93 6.66
CA LEU A 154 -8.66 10.05 7.45
C LEU A 154 -8.34 11.40 6.80
N SER A 155 -7.09 11.65 6.40
CA SER A 155 -6.71 12.92 5.77
C SER A 155 -7.51 13.14 4.49
N PHE A 156 -7.58 12.12 3.62
CA PHE A 156 -8.34 12.20 2.38
C PHE A 156 -9.84 12.42 2.63
N TYR A 157 -10.39 11.75 3.64
CA TYR A 157 -11.78 11.97 4.07
C TYR A 157 -12.01 13.42 4.51
N LEU A 158 -11.11 13.98 5.34
CA LEU A 158 -11.22 15.36 5.84
C LEU A 158 -11.07 16.38 4.72
N ASP A 159 -10.20 16.15 3.74
CA ASP A 159 -10.06 16.99 2.55
C ASP A 159 -11.36 17.02 1.73
N CYS A 160 -11.94 15.85 1.47
CA CYS A 160 -13.22 15.73 0.75
C CYS A 160 -14.37 16.37 1.55
N PHE A 161 -14.39 16.17 2.87
CA PHE A 161 -15.38 16.75 3.77
C PHE A 161 -15.29 18.28 3.77
N ASN A 162 -14.09 18.85 3.88
CA ASN A 162 -13.84 20.28 3.86
C ASN A 162 -14.18 20.90 2.50
N TYR A 163 -13.82 20.22 1.40
CA TYR A 163 -14.22 20.61 0.05
C TYR A 163 -15.74 20.67 -0.08
N LEU A 164 -16.44 19.62 0.38
CA LEU A 164 -17.89 19.55 0.33
C LEU A 164 -18.53 20.70 1.11
N GLN A 165 -18.08 20.96 2.35
CA GLN A 165 -18.55 22.10 3.16
C GLN A 165 -18.32 23.44 2.47
N SER A 166 -17.12 23.67 1.94
CA SER A 166 -16.75 24.92 1.27
C SER A 166 -17.51 25.14 -0.04
N SER A 167 -17.84 24.06 -0.75
CA SER A 167 -18.57 24.10 -2.02
C SER A 167 -20.06 24.44 -1.87
N LEU A 168 -20.61 24.32 -0.65
CA LEU A 168 -22.01 24.58 -0.35
C LEU A 168 -22.21 26.09 -0.08
N SER A 169 -22.54 26.85 -1.11
CA SER A 169 -23.03 28.23 -0.95
C SER A 169 -24.55 28.23 -0.73
N GLY A 170 -25.04 28.92 0.30
CA GLY A 170 -26.47 29.16 0.55
C GLY A 170 -27.09 28.41 1.75
N PRO A 171 -28.40 28.59 2.02
CA PRO A 171 -29.07 28.09 3.24
C PRO A 171 -29.17 26.55 3.37
N LEU A 172 -28.84 25.80 2.31
CA LEU A 172 -28.73 24.33 2.32
C LEU A 172 -27.35 23.82 2.79
N ALA A 173 -26.42 24.73 3.12
CA ALA A 173 -25.05 24.42 3.53
C ALA A 173 -24.93 23.92 4.98
N PHE A 174 -26.01 23.87 5.73
CA PHE A 174 -25.94 23.53 7.15
C PHE A 174 -25.89 22.02 7.33
N ASN A 175 -24.70 21.47 7.60
CA ASN A 175 -24.57 20.21 8.34
C ASN A 175 -25.16 20.49 9.74
N PRO A 176 -26.42 20.09 10.03
CA PRO A 176 -27.04 20.53 11.25
C PRO A 176 -26.34 19.82 12.40
N GLU A 177 -25.73 20.60 13.30
CA GLU A 177 -25.04 20.04 14.46
C GLU A 177 -25.96 19.10 15.23
N GLY A 178 -25.58 17.82 15.27
CA GLY A 178 -26.37 16.80 15.94
C GLY A 178 -27.47 16.15 15.10
N SER A 179 -27.53 16.43 13.79
CA SER A 179 -28.37 15.67 12.83
C SER A 179 -27.71 14.35 12.45
N GLU A 180 -28.55 13.32 12.36
CA GLU A 180 -28.17 11.98 11.90
C GLU A 180 -27.91 11.96 10.40
N VAL A 181 -28.69 12.73 9.65
CA VAL A 181 -28.69 12.75 8.19
C VAL A 181 -28.30 14.14 7.71
N TRP A 182 -27.36 14.20 6.77
CA TRP A 182 -26.98 15.42 6.07
C TRP A 182 -27.21 15.23 4.57
N MET A 183 -28.35 15.72 4.08
CA MET A 183 -28.71 15.62 2.67
C MET A 183 -28.10 16.77 1.86
N ILE A 184 -27.51 16.44 0.72
CA ILE A 184 -26.94 17.41 -0.23
C ILE A 184 -27.54 17.22 -1.63
N PRO A 185 -27.62 18.29 -2.45
CA PRO A 185 -28.00 18.17 -3.84
C PRO A 185 -27.04 17.26 -4.62
N TYR A 186 -27.57 16.41 -5.50
CA TYR A 186 -26.76 15.52 -6.33
C TYR A 186 -25.69 16.26 -7.17
N THR A 187 -25.97 17.49 -7.59
CA THR A 187 -24.97 18.31 -8.31
C THR A 187 -23.72 18.58 -7.48
N LYS A 188 -23.85 18.73 -6.15
CA LYS A 188 -22.71 18.93 -5.24
C LYS A 188 -21.95 17.63 -4.98
N CYS A 189 -22.67 16.51 -4.95
CA CYS A 189 -22.05 15.19 -4.97
C CYS A 189 -21.13 15.03 -6.19
N LEU A 190 -21.59 15.41 -7.38
CA LEU A 190 -20.77 15.35 -8.60
C LEU A 190 -19.52 16.24 -8.53
N ASP A 191 -19.62 17.44 -7.95
CA ASP A 191 -18.48 18.33 -7.77
C ASP A 191 -17.44 17.71 -6.80
N CYS A 192 -17.90 17.15 -5.68
CA CYS A 192 -17.05 16.46 -4.71
C CYS A 192 -16.40 15.20 -5.31
N LEU A 193 -17.15 14.41 -6.10
CA LEU A 193 -16.60 13.27 -6.83
C LEU A 193 -15.50 13.70 -7.80
N LYS A 194 -15.70 14.76 -8.57
CA LYS A 194 -14.65 15.28 -9.48
C LYS A 194 -13.40 15.71 -8.73
N TYR A 195 -13.55 16.26 -7.52
CA TYR A 195 -12.43 16.59 -6.66
C TYR A 195 -11.70 15.33 -6.19
N ALA A 196 -12.43 14.34 -5.67
CA ALA A 196 -11.88 13.08 -5.18
C ALA A 196 -11.22 12.22 -6.28
N CYS A 197 -11.78 12.20 -7.50
CA CYS A 197 -11.25 11.46 -8.65
C CYS A 197 -9.88 11.97 -9.14
N LYS A 198 -9.33 13.05 -8.57
CA LYS A 198 -7.95 13.47 -8.83
C LYS A 198 -6.92 12.56 -8.15
N SER A 199 -7.31 11.89 -7.07
CA SER A 199 -6.47 10.99 -6.27
C SER A 199 -6.93 9.53 -6.36
N ILE A 200 -7.90 9.24 -7.24
CA ILE A 200 -8.45 7.90 -7.46
C ILE A 200 -8.34 7.60 -8.96
N PRO A 201 -7.75 6.48 -9.39
CA PRO A 201 -7.66 6.13 -10.81
C PRO A 201 -9.03 6.00 -11.49
N SER A 202 -9.04 6.04 -12.82
CA SER A 202 -10.26 6.03 -13.63
C SER A 202 -11.15 4.81 -13.39
N ASP A 203 -10.56 3.64 -13.21
CA ASP A 203 -11.29 2.38 -13.06
C ASP A 203 -12.13 2.38 -11.77
N TYR A 204 -11.47 2.70 -10.65
CA TYR A 204 -12.11 2.89 -9.34
C TYR A 204 -13.11 4.05 -9.34
N SER A 205 -12.81 5.10 -10.10
CA SER A 205 -13.70 6.26 -10.25
C SER A 205 -15.00 5.92 -10.98
N ASN A 206 -14.98 4.98 -11.92
CA ASN A 206 -16.17 4.56 -12.65
C ASN A 206 -17.08 3.67 -11.79
N GLU A 207 -16.50 2.68 -11.09
CA GLU A 207 -17.21 1.87 -10.08
C GLU A 207 -17.86 2.77 -9.01
N LEU A 208 -17.11 3.76 -8.51
CA LEU A 208 -17.59 4.71 -7.53
C LEU A 208 -18.78 5.54 -8.05
N LYS A 209 -18.74 6.03 -9.30
CA LYS A 209 -19.87 6.78 -9.89
C LYS A 209 -21.14 5.93 -9.96
N GLU A 210 -21.02 4.66 -10.35
CA GLU A 210 -22.17 3.73 -10.41
C GLU A 210 -22.77 3.49 -9.02
N ASP A 211 -21.92 3.30 -8.01
CA ASP A 211 -22.37 3.11 -6.64
C ASP A 211 -23.05 4.36 -6.06
N ILE A 212 -22.52 5.54 -6.34
CA ILE A 212 -23.14 6.80 -5.92
C ILE A 212 -24.49 7.03 -6.61
N GLU A 213 -24.66 6.64 -7.88
CA GLU A 213 -25.95 6.78 -8.56
C GLU A 213 -27.05 5.95 -7.87
N LYS A 214 -26.70 4.78 -7.32
CA LYS A 214 -27.64 3.92 -6.55
C LYS A 214 -28.09 4.57 -5.23
N LEU A 215 -27.30 5.49 -4.67
CA LEU A 215 -27.64 6.20 -3.43
C LEU A 215 -28.56 7.42 -3.66
N ARG A 216 -28.84 7.76 -4.92
CA ARG A 216 -29.62 8.94 -5.29
C ARG A 216 -31.09 8.79 -4.89
N LYS A 217 -31.57 9.70 -4.04
CA LYS A 217 -32.96 9.78 -3.57
C LYS A 217 -33.69 10.93 -4.26
N TYR A 218 -34.87 10.70 -4.81
CA TYR A 218 -35.67 11.74 -5.48
C TYR A 218 -36.74 12.31 -4.54
N ASP A 219 -36.93 13.62 -4.59
CA ASP A 219 -37.99 14.33 -3.87
C ASP A 219 -38.65 15.33 -4.82
N LYS A 220 -39.94 15.66 -4.59
CA LYS A 220 -40.73 16.61 -5.38
C LYS A 220 -40.06 17.99 -5.47
N ASN A 221 -39.36 18.41 -4.40
CA ASN A 221 -38.65 19.69 -4.35
C ASN A 221 -37.25 19.63 -4.99
N ASN A 222 -36.73 18.42 -5.23
CA ASN A 222 -35.38 18.20 -5.72
C ASN A 222 -35.41 17.18 -6.88
N PRO A 223 -35.87 17.58 -8.08
CA PRO A 223 -36.01 16.67 -9.22
C PRO A 223 -34.66 16.11 -9.69
N LYS A 224 -33.55 16.80 -9.37
CA LYS A 224 -32.18 16.34 -9.63
C LYS A 224 -31.70 15.30 -8.61
N GLY A 225 -32.46 15.01 -7.56
CA GLY A 225 -32.10 14.07 -6.51
C GLY A 225 -31.19 14.66 -5.43
N LEU A 226 -31.17 13.96 -4.31
CA LEU A 226 -30.41 14.23 -3.10
C LEU A 226 -29.60 13.00 -2.72
N ILE A 227 -28.46 13.20 -2.08
CA ILE A 227 -27.61 12.15 -1.53
C ILE A 227 -27.26 12.49 -0.09
N GLU A 228 -27.09 11.47 0.75
CA GLU A 228 -26.58 11.64 2.11
C GLU A 228 -25.06 11.82 2.08
N ALA A 229 -24.58 12.96 2.55
CA ALA A 229 -23.17 13.34 2.46
C ALA A 229 -22.24 12.37 3.20
N ASP A 230 -22.65 11.86 4.36
CA ASP A 230 -21.85 10.90 5.12
C ASP A 230 -21.71 9.54 4.39
N GLU A 231 -22.74 9.11 3.65
CA GLU A 231 -22.69 7.90 2.79
C GLU A 231 -21.81 8.13 1.55
N LEU A 232 -21.89 9.32 0.94
CA LEU A 232 -21.00 9.72 -0.16
C LEU A 232 -19.54 9.67 0.27
N LEU A 233 -19.21 10.32 1.39
CA LEU A 233 -17.83 10.38 1.88
C LEU A 233 -17.31 9.00 2.28
N GLU A 234 -18.16 8.15 2.85
CA GLU A 234 -17.83 6.74 3.11
C GLU A 234 -17.43 6.02 1.82
N LYS A 235 -18.23 6.15 0.75
CA LYS A 235 -17.91 5.50 -0.54
C LYS A 235 -16.64 6.04 -1.19
N ILE A 236 -16.41 7.35 -1.10
CA ILE A 236 -15.18 7.98 -1.60
C ILE A 236 -13.95 7.41 -0.87
N VAL A 237 -13.95 7.37 0.46
CA VAL A 237 -12.80 6.85 1.23
C VAL A 237 -12.64 5.33 1.09
N GLU A 238 -13.74 4.57 0.94
CA GLU A 238 -13.67 3.14 0.64
C GLU A 238 -12.97 2.86 -0.70
N SER A 239 -13.32 3.62 -1.74
CA SER A 239 -12.70 3.50 -3.06
C SER A 239 -11.22 3.86 -3.01
N PHE A 240 -10.86 4.95 -2.32
CA PHE A 240 -9.47 5.34 -2.09
C PHE A 240 -8.68 4.27 -1.32
N SER A 241 -9.22 3.75 -0.21
CA SER A 241 -8.58 2.71 0.61
C SER A 241 -8.41 1.40 -0.18
N LYS A 242 -9.38 1.04 -1.03
CA LYS A 242 -9.31 -0.12 -1.94
C LYS A 242 -8.18 0.05 -2.95
N HIS A 243 -8.10 1.23 -3.59
CA HIS A 243 -7.01 1.54 -4.52
C HIS A 243 -5.65 1.46 -3.83
N LYS A 244 -5.47 2.13 -2.68
CA LYS A 244 -4.23 2.11 -1.91
C LYS A 244 -3.79 0.69 -1.53
N ARG A 245 -4.72 -0.17 -1.09
CA ARG A 245 -4.43 -1.59 -0.80
C ARG A 245 -4.02 -2.36 -2.06
N SER A 246 -4.72 -2.14 -3.17
CA SER A 246 -4.37 -2.76 -4.45
C SER A 246 -2.96 -2.38 -4.89
N THR A 247 -2.59 -1.10 -4.78
CA THR A 247 -1.24 -0.62 -5.08
C THR A 247 -0.21 -1.24 -4.16
N ARG A 248 -0.49 -1.29 -2.85
CA ARG A 248 0.42 -1.93 -1.89
C ARG A 248 0.64 -3.41 -2.19
N ASN A 249 -0.42 -4.16 -2.49
CA ASN A 249 -0.33 -5.58 -2.81
C ASN A 249 0.43 -5.82 -4.12
N PHE A 250 0.19 -4.97 -5.12
CA PHE A 250 0.96 -4.98 -6.37
C PHE A 250 2.45 -4.75 -6.13
N MET A 251 2.81 -3.75 -5.32
CA MET A 251 4.20 -3.50 -4.96
C MET A 251 4.80 -4.64 -4.13
N HIS A 252 4.01 -5.27 -3.26
CA HIS A 252 4.46 -6.41 -2.45
C HIS A 252 4.82 -7.60 -3.33
N LEU A 253 3.99 -7.89 -4.33
CA LEU A 253 4.27 -8.93 -5.34
C LEU A 253 5.63 -8.71 -6.01
N ILE A 254 5.93 -7.47 -6.43
CA ILE A 254 7.23 -7.14 -7.05
C ILE A 254 8.37 -7.31 -6.04
N TYR A 255 8.18 -6.81 -4.82
CA TYR A 255 9.20 -6.83 -3.77
C TYR A 255 9.59 -8.26 -3.39
N GLU A 256 8.62 -9.11 -3.05
CA GLU A 256 8.86 -10.50 -2.66
C GLU A 256 9.40 -11.36 -3.82
N ALA A 257 9.07 -11.02 -5.07
CA ALA A 257 9.64 -11.67 -6.24
C ALA A 257 11.10 -11.24 -6.52
N ALA A 258 11.49 -10.07 -6.02
CA ALA A 258 12.82 -9.47 -6.21
C ALA A 258 13.79 -9.79 -5.07
N ASP A 259 13.27 -9.99 -3.85
CA ASP A 259 14.01 -10.43 -2.67
C ASP A 259 14.33 -11.92 -2.82
N LEU A 260 15.34 -12.20 -3.64
CA LEU A 260 15.64 -13.54 -4.11
C LEU A 260 16.32 -14.39 -3.03
N ASN A 261 16.98 -13.74 -2.07
CA ASN A 261 17.63 -14.37 -0.94
C ASN A 261 16.77 -14.39 0.34
N GLU A 262 15.59 -13.74 0.34
CA GLU A 262 14.65 -13.65 1.46
C GLU A 262 15.23 -12.96 2.70
N ASP A 263 16.13 -12.00 2.52
CA ASP A 263 16.73 -11.24 3.63
C ASP A 263 15.86 -10.06 4.08
N GLY A 264 14.78 -9.77 3.34
CA GLY A 264 13.80 -8.74 3.65
C GLY A 264 14.17 -7.36 3.13
N TYR A 265 15.23 -7.20 2.33
CA TYR A 265 15.64 -5.95 1.71
C TYR A 265 16.25 -6.14 0.31
N LEU A 266 16.02 -5.20 -0.61
CA LEU A 266 16.54 -5.33 -1.98
C LEU A 266 17.92 -4.73 -2.10
N GLN A 267 18.94 -5.56 -2.28
CA GLN A 267 20.28 -5.09 -2.60
C GLN A 267 20.34 -4.55 -4.04
N TYR A 268 21.45 -3.89 -4.41
CA TYR A 268 21.55 -3.24 -5.72
C TYR A 268 21.27 -4.19 -6.90
N ARG A 269 21.76 -5.44 -6.86
CA ARG A 269 21.55 -6.40 -7.95
C ARG A 269 20.07 -6.78 -8.11
N GLU A 270 19.38 -7.02 -7.01
CA GLU A 270 17.94 -7.35 -6.99
C GLU A 270 17.08 -6.17 -7.44
N PHE A 271 17.43 -4.98 -6.98
CA PHE A 271 16.79 -3.75 -7.42
C PHE A 271 17.02 -3.50 -8.93
N GLU A 272 18.25 -3.64 -9.41
CA GLU A 272 18.56 -3.48 -10.83
C GLU A 272 17.81 -4.51 -11.68
N LEU A 273 17.67 -5.75 -11.19
CA LEU A 273 16.93 -6.81 -11.86
C LEU A 273 15.47 -6.39 -12.13
N ILE A 274 14.75 -5.93 -11.11
CA ILE A 274 13.36 -5.50 -11.31
C ILE A 274 13.23 -4.24 -12.15
N VAL A 275 14.12 -3.25 -11.98
CA VAL A 275 14.07 -2.04 -12.80
C VAL A 275 14.34 -2.38 -14.27
N ARG A 276 15.28 -3.27 -14.54
CA ARG A 276 15.66 -3.65 -15.91
C ARG A 276 14.53 -4.36 -16.65
N PHE A 277 13.81 -5.26 -15.98
CA PHE A 277 12.81 -6.11 -16.64
C PHE A 277 11.37 -5.63 -16.47
N LEU A 278 11.08 -4.87 -15.42
CA LEU A 278 9.72 -4.45 -15.07
C LEU A 278 9.49 -2.95 -15.20
N CYS A 279 10.50 -2.16 -15.58
CA CYS A 279 10.31 -0.74 -15.86
C CYS A 279 9.79 -0.49 -17.28
N GLU A 280 8.79 0.38 -17.41
CA GLU A 280 8.27 0.81 -18.72
C GLU A 280 9.29 1.64 -19.50
N LYS A 281 10.12 2.36 -18.74
CA LYS A 281 11.13 3.26 -19.25
C LYS A 281 12.40 2.43 -19.39
N ASN A 282 13.05 2.52 -20.54
CA ASN A 282 14.40 2.00 -20.70
C ASN A 282 15.37 2.86 -19.87
N ILE A 283 15.47 2.56 -18.58
CA ILE A 283 16.35 3.23 -17.63
C ILE A 283 17.77 2.70 -17.84
N ARG A 284 18.73 3.61 -18.01
CA ARG A 284 20.14 3.24 -18.15
C ARG A 284 20.69 2.71 -16.83
N SER A 285 21.72 1.85 -16.86
CA SER A 285 22.34 1.36 -15.62
C SER A 285 22.88 2.48 -14.72
N SER A 286 23.40 3.58 -15.28
CA SER A 286 23.78 4.76 -14.51
C SER A 286 22.61 5.37 -13.74
N ASP A 287 21.47 5.51 -14.40
CA ASP A 287 20.27 6.12 -13.85
C ASP A 287 19.64 5.19 -12.81
N CYS A 288 19.71 3.87 -13.02
CA CYS A 288 19.31 2.86 -12.06
C CYS A 288 20.15 2.94 -10.78
N GLN A 289 21.47 3.11 -10.90
CA GLN A 289 22.36 3.30 -9.75
C GLN A 289 22.06 4.60 -8.99
N GLU A 290 21.74 5.69 -9.70
CA GLU A 290 21.33 6.96 -9.08
C GLU A 290 20.00 6.83 -8.34
N LEU A 291 19.02 6.14 -8.92
CA LEU A 291 17.75 5.81 -8.25
C LEU A 291 18.02 4.99 -7.00
N PHE A 292 18.82 3.93 -7.09
CA PHE A 292 19.16 3.10 -5.94
C PHE A 292 19.79 3.94 -4.82
N ASN A 293 20.79 4.75 -5.13
CA ASN A 293 21.47 5.58 -4.15
C ASN A 293 20.57 6.64 -3.50
N SER A 294 19.49 7.05 -4.18
CA SER A 294 18.54 8.04 -3.68
C SER A 294 17.52 7.45 -2.69
N PHE A 295 17.23 6.16 -2.80
CA PHE A 295 16.21 5.47 -2.00
C PHE A 295 16.75 4.35 -1.09
N CYS A 296 18.03 4.00 -1.21
CA CYS A 296 18.64 3.00 -0.33
C CYS A 296 18.84 3.54 1.09
N GLU A 297 18.85 2.62 2.05
CA GLU A 297 19.23 2.84 3.44
C GLU A 297 20.28 1.80 3.85
N ASN A 298 20.93 2.03 5.00
CA ASN A 298 21.92 1.11 5.53
C ASN A 298 21.24 0.12 6.49
N PHE A 299 21.39 -1.17 6.22
CA PHE A 299 20.98 -2.27 7.09
C PHE A 299 22.21 -2.88 7.75
N MET A 300 22.01 -3.50 8.92
CA MET A 300 23.05 -4.30 9.58
C MET A 300 22.83 -5.76 9.22
N ALA A 301 23.80 -6.38 8.56
CA ALA A 301 23.80 -7.81 8.27
C ALA A 301 24.19 -8.63 9.52
N GLU A 302 24.06 -9.95 9.44
CA GLU A 302 24.32 -10.89 10.56
C GLU A 302 25.77 -10.86 11.06
N ASP A 303 26.69 -10.40 10.22
CA ASP A 303 28.14 -10.28 10.47
C ASP A 303 28.57 -8.89 10.95
N ASP A 304 27.61 -8.04 11.35
CA ASP A 304 27.79 -6.63 11.70
C ASP A 304 28.29 -5.75 10.52
N GLU A 305 28.22 -6.23 9.28
CA GLU A 305 28.53 -5.40 8.11
C GLU A 305 27.33 -4.52 7.71
N GLN A 306 27.62 -3.30 7.24
CA GLN A 306 26.60 -2.39 6.74
C GLN A 306 26.31 -2.67 5.27
N VAL A 307 25.10 -3.11 4.98
CA VAL A 307 24.62 -3.37 3.62
C VAL A 307 23.71 -2.23 3.18
N LYS A 308 23.96 -1.66 2.01
CA LYS A 308 23.03 -0.72 1.38
C LYS A 308 21.95 -1.50 0.64
N ALA A 309 20.70 -1.26 0.98
CA ALA A 309 19.56 -1.90 0.34
C ALA A 309 18.31 -1.01 0.36
N ILE A 310 17.26 -1.44 -0.32
CA ILE A 310 15.97 -0.75 -0.38
C ILE A 310 14.93 -1.58 0.39
N SER A 311 14.29 -0.97 1.39
CA SER A 311 13.11 -1.56 2.03
C SER A 311 11.87 -1.46 1.15
N PHE A 312 10.87 -2.28 1.47
CA PHE A 312 9.55 -2.25 0.83
C PHE A 312 8.92 -0.84 0.80
N LEU A 313 9.08 -0.08 1.88
CA LEU A 313 8.52 1.29 1.96
C LEU A 313 9.24 2.23 0.99
N ASN A 314 10.56 2.14 0.89
CA ASN A 314 11.34 2.96 -0.03
C ASN A 314 11.09 2.56 -1.49
N LEU A 315 10.83 1.27 -1.78
CA LEU A 315 10.40 0.85 -3.12
C LEU A 315 9.02 1.44 -3.48
N CYS A 316 8.05 1.40 -2.56
CA CYS A 316 6.74 2.03 -2.75
C CYS A 316 6.88 3.54 -2.98
N GLN A 317 7.78 4.21 -2.24
CA GLN A 317 8.08 5.62 -2.41
C GLN A 317 8.63 5.93 -3.82
N LEU A 318 9.60 5.14 -4.25
CA LEU A 318 10.25 5.29 -5.54
C LEU A 318 9.25 5.16 -6.68
N ASP A 319 8.39 4.14 -6.65
CA ASP A 319 7.37 3.94 -7.67
C ASP A 319 6.32 5.05 -7.65
N SER A 320 5.92 5.49 -6.46
CA SER A 320 5.06 6.65 -6.24
C SER A 320 5.60 7.94 -6.89
N GLN A 321 6.91 8.16 -6.88
CA GLN A 321 7.54 9.36 -7.45
C GLN A 321 7.83 9.24 -8.95
N HIS A 322 8.19 8.05 -9.42
CA HIS A 322 8.71 7.86 -10.78
C HIS A 322 7.77 7.08 -11.71
N GLY A 323 6.76 6.38 -11.18
CA GLY A 323 5.86 5.49 -11.91
C GLY A 323 6.66 4.48 -12.73
N ILE A 324 7.43 3.64 -12.05
CA ILE A 324 8.41 2.73 -12.68
C ILE A 324 7.70 1.45 -13.10
N PHE A 325 6.84 0.93 -12.25
CA PHE A 325 6.23 -0.38 -12.42
C PHE A 325 4.79 -0.25 -12.90
N SER A 326 4.31 -1.21 -13.70
CA SER A 326 2.89 -1.25 -14.05
C SER A 326 2.36 -2.68 -14.15
N PRO A 327 1.08 -2.92 -13.82
CA PRO A 327 0.40 -4.20 -14.03
C PRO A 327 0.59 -4.78 -15.43
N ASN A 328 0.55 -3.91 -16.43
CA ASN A 328 0.62 -4.31 -17.83
C ASN A 328 1.99 -4.89 -18.18
N ILE A 329 3.07 -4.32 -17.64
CA ILE A 329 4.42 -4.85 -17.86
C ILE A 329 4.59 -6.20 -17.18
N ILE A 330 4.11 -6.36 -15.94
CA ILE A 330 4.17 -7.65 -15.26
C ILE A 330 3.40 -8.69 -16.07
N TYR A 331 2.20 -8.36 -16.56
CA TYR A 331 1.43 -9.26 -17.41
C TYR A 331 2.18 -9.57 -18.72
N GLU A 332 2.77 -8.57 -19.38
CA GLU A 332 3.53 -8.80 -20.61
C GLU A 332 4.79 -9.65 -20.38
N PHE A 333 5.43 -9.50 -19.22
CA PHE A 333 6.65 -10.22 -18.84
C PHE A 333 6.37 -11.68 -18.42
N THR A 334 5.32 -11.88 -17.63
CA THR A 334 4.96 -13.18 -17.04
C THR A 334 3.95 -13.98 -17.86
N LYS A 335 3.18 -13.30 -18.73
CA LYS A 335 2.00 -13.83 -19.43
C LYS A 335 0.90 -14.38 -18.51
N SER A 336 0.88 -13.96 -17.24
CA SER A 336 -0.12 -14.34 -16.24
C SER A 336 -0.85 -13.11 -15.69
N LYS A 337 -2.18 -13.21 -15.54
CA LYS A 337 -3.03 -12.13 -15.00
C LYS A 337 -3.44 -12.33 -13.56
N ASN A 338 -3.34 -13.55 -13.06
CA ASN A 338 -3.91 -13.92 -11.77
C ASN A 338 -3.21 -15.15 -11.18
N HIS A 339 -3.53 -15.40 -9.92
CA HIS A 339 -3.04 -16.53 -9.15
C HIS A 339 -3.23 -17.89 -9.83
N GLU A 340 -4.38 -18.15 -10.46
CA GLU A 340 -4.71 -19.44 -11.07
C GLU A 340 -3.85 -19.69 -12.31
N GLU A 341 -3.69 -18.68 -13.18
CA GLU A 341 -2.81 -18.75 -14.35
C GLU A 341 -1.34 -18.93 -13.94
N SER A 342 -0.87 -18.23 -12.89
CA SER A 342 0.48 -18.41 -12.36
C SER A 342 0.69 -19.82 -11.80
N LEU A 343 -0.32 -20.36 -11.10
CA LEU A 343 -0.28 -21.73 -10.58
C LEU A 343 -0.21 -22.77 -11.70
N ASP A 344 -1.01 -22.59 -12.76
CA ASP A 344 -0.99 -23.47 -13.94
C ASP A 344 0.39 -23.47 -14.62
N HIS A 345 1.02 -22.29 -14.75
CA HIS A 345 2.39 -22.19 -15.25
C HIS A 345 3.38 -22.94 -14.36
N LEU A 346 3.32 -22.76 -13.04
CA LEU A 346 4.19 -23.46 -12.10
C LEU A 346 3.99 -24.98 -12.14
N MET A 347 2.74 -25.45 -12.24
CA MET A 347 2.43 -26.87 -12.37
C MET A 347 2.94 -27.46 -13.69
N GLY A 348 2.95 -26.67 -14.77
CA GLY A 348 3.46 -27.09 -16.06
C GLY A 348 4.98 -27.28 -16.07
N ILE A 349 5.73 -26.43 -15.34
CA ILE A 349 7.20 -26.48 -15.29
C ILE A 349 7.75 -27.37 -14.18
N GLU A 350 6.96 -27.67 -13.14
CA GLU A 350 7.37 -28.47 -11.97
C GLU A 350 8.09 -29.79 -12.36
N PRO A 351 7.64 -30.55 -13.40
CA PRO A 351 8.34 -31.77 -13.80
C PRO A 351 9.73 -31.56 -14.42
N GLU A 352 9.99 -30.37 -14.96
CA GLU A 352 11.21 -30.02 -15.70
C GLU A 352 12.09 -29.02 -14.91
N ILE A 353 11.73 -28.71 -13.66
CA ILE A 353 12.35 -27.62 -12.91
C ILE A 353 13.85 -27.84 -12.66
N ASP A 354 14.26 -29.07 -12.42
CA ASP A 354 15.67 -29.41 -12.24
C ASP A 354 16.47 -29.13 -13.52
N GLU A 355 15.92 -29.46 -14.70
CA GLU A 355 16.56 -29.17 -15.99
C GLU A 355 16.65 -27.66 -16.24
N ILE A 356 15.59 -26.92 -15.93
CA ILE A 356 15.55 -25.45 -16.03
C ILE A 356 16.60 -24.82 -15.11
N ILE A 357 16.74 -25.32 -13.88
CA ILE A 357 17.71 -24.80 -12.91
C ILE A 357 19.15 -25.10 -13.35
N GLU A 358 19.42 -26.31 -13.84
CA GLU A 358 20.74 -26.64 -14.39
C GLU A 358 21.06 -25.78 -15.61
N GLU A 359 20.07 -25.50 -16.46
CA GLU A 359 20.27 -24.59 -17.59
C GLU A 359 20.63 -23.18 -17.10
N ILE A 360 19.85 -22.61 -16.18
CA ILE A 360 20.12 -21.28 -15.58
C ILE A 360 21.52 -21.24 -14.94
N ARG A 361 21.88 -22.28 -14.18
CA ARG A 361 23.21 -22.39 -13.56
C ARG A 361 24.31 -22.38 -14.61
N TRP A 362 24.16 -23.18 -15.66
CA TRP A 362 25.12 -23.21 -16.77
C TRP A 362 25.24 -21.83 -17.45
N ARG A 363 24.13 -21.11 -17.60
CA ARG A 363 24.15 -19.76 -18.19
C ARG A 363 24.97 -18.78 -17.37
N TYR A 364 24.74 -18.74 -16.06
CA TYR A 364 25.49 -17.88 -15.17
C TYR A 364 26.95 -18.32 -15.03
N SER A 365 27.26 -19.61 -15.13
CA SER A 365 28.65 -20.07 -15.10
C SER A 365 29.49 -19.62 -16.30
N GLN A 366 28.87 -19.06 -17.34
CA GLN A 366 29.60 -18.44 -18.45
C GLN A 366 30.04 -17.01 -18.11
N ASP A 367 29.44 -16.38 -17.11
CA ASP A 367 29.75 -15.02 -16.66
C ASP A 367 30.76 -15.05 -15.52
N LEU A 368 31.92 -14.42 -15.74
CA LEU A 368 33.02 -14.34 -14.77
C LEU A 368 32.58 -13.76 -13.41
N ILE A 369 31.58 -12.87 -13.40
CA ILE A 369 31.07 -12.27 -12.16
C ILE A 369 30.37 -13.34 -11.32
N TRP A 370 29.57 -14.20 -11.93
CA TRP A 370 28.81 -15.23 -11.22
C TRP A 370 29.64 -16.46 -10.87
N GLU A 371 30.79 -16.66 -11.52
CA GLU A 371 31.76 -17.67 -11.11
C GLU A 371 32.25 -17.43 -9.67
N GLU A 372 32.43 -16.17 -9.25
CA GLU A 372 32.83 -15.80 -7.89
C GLU A 372 31.70 -15.96 -6.85
N HIS A 373 30.43 -15.94 -7.29
CA HIS A 373 29.23 -16.02 -6.44
C HIS A 373 28.45 -17.34 -6.60
N HIS A 374 29.13 -18.42 -6.96
CA HIS A 374 28.49 -19.70 -7.29
C HIS A 374 27.65 -20.29 -6.13
N GLU A 375 28.12 -20.14 -4.88
CA GLU A 375 27.40 -20.65 -3.69
C GLU A 375 26.09 -19.88 -3.45
N GLU A 376 26.12 -18.56 -3.57
CA GLU A 376 24.94 -17.68 -3.43
C GLU A 376 23.88 -18.02 -4.50
N LEU A 377 24.32 -18.16 -5.75
CA LEU A 377 23.44 -18.53 -6.86
C LEU A 377 22.79 -19.90 -6.62
N ASN A 378 23.54 -20.88 -6.13
CA ASN A 378 22.99 -22.21 -5.85
C ASN A 378 21.94 -22.17 -4.73
N MET A 379 22.18 -21.39 -3.67
CA MET A 379 21.21 -21.22 -2.59
C MET A 379 19.91 -20.61 -3.11
N LEU A 380 20.01 -19.56 -3.91
CA LEU A 380 18.88 -18.88 -4.52
C LEU A 380 18.07 -19.81 -5.44
N LEU A 381 18.74 -20.55 -6.33
CA LEU A 381 18.06 -21.49 -7.23
C LEU A 381 17.38 -22.63 -6.47
N MET A 382 17.98 -23.12 -5.38
CA MET A 382 17.36 -24.13 -4.52
C MET A 382 16.14 -23.59 -3.77
N THR A 383 16.20 -22.35 -3.27
CA THR A 383 15.05 -21.67 -2.65
C THR A 383 13.88 -21.57 -3.62
N ILE A 384 14.13 -21.17 -4.87
CA ILE A 384 13.09 -21.08 -5.90
C ILE A 384 12.53 -22.45 -6.25
N SER A 385 13.38 -23.47 -6.41
CA SER A 385 12.93 -24.85 -6.63
C SER A 385 11.97 -25.29 -5.53
N ASN A 386 12.34 -25.09 -4.26
CA ASN A 386 11.51 -25.45 -3.11
C ASN A 386 10.17 -24.69 -3.11
N LYS A 387 10.18 -23.40 -3.44
CA LYS A 387 8.97 -22.57 -3.55
C LYS A 387 8.03 -23.06 -4.66
N ILE A 388 8.56 -23.49 -5.80
CA ILE A 388 7.78 -24.05 -6.92
C ILE A 388 7.08 -25.36 -6.48
N HIS A 389 7.81 -26.26 -5.82
CA HIS A 389 7.24 -27.51 -5.31
C HIS A 389 6.16 -27.27 -4.25
N ASN A 390 6.37 -26.28 -3.37
CA ASN A 390 5.42 -25.96 -2.30
C ASN A 390 4.19 -25.19 -2.79
N LYS A 391 4.22 -24.60 -4.00
CA LYS A 391 3.11 -23.85 -4.62
C LYS A 391 2.61 -22.69 -3.76
N THR A 392 3.47 -22.16 -2.88
CA THR A 392 3.19 -21.01 -2.04
C THR A 392 3.37 -19.73 -2.86
N ASN A 393 2.41 -18.81 -2.79
CA ASN A 393 2.41 -17.55 -3.53
C ASN A 393 2.81 -17.69 -5.02
N PRO A 394 2.02 -18.40 -5.84
CA PRO A 394 2.34 -18.69 -7.23
C PRO A 394 2.73 -17.47 -8.08
N GLU A 395 2.11 -16.31 -7.84
CA GLU A 395 2.40 -15.08 -8.57
C GLU A 395 3.82 -14.57 -8.29
N GLU A 396 4.24 -14.56 -7.02
CA GLU A 396 5.58 -14.13 -6.59
C GLU A 396 6.65 -15.08 -7.12
N VAL A 397 6.42 -16.39 -6.96
CA VAL A 397 7.37 -17.43 -7.39
C VAL A 397 7.52 -17.46 -8.90
N TRP A 398 6.41 -17.33 -9.64
CA TRP A 398 6.45 -17.29 -11.09
C TRP A 398 7.20 -16.04 -11.58
N LEU A 399 6.94 -14.88 -10.99
CA LEU A 399 7.64 -13.65 -11.34
C LEU A 399 9.15 -13.76 -11.05
N ALA A 400 9.54 -14.26 -9.87
CA ALA A 400 10.94 -14.47 -9.50
C ALA A 400 11.67 -15.40 -10.49
N LEU A 401 11.06 -16.54 -10.82
CA LEU A 401 11.63 -17.47 -11.80
C LEU A 401 11.82 -16.80 -13.17
N ARG A 402 10.82 -16.04 -13.64
CA ARG A 402 10.90 -15.34 -14.92
C ARG A 402 12.01 -14.29 -14.93
N LEU A 403 12.18 -13.53 -13.85
CA LEU A 403 13.27 -12.54 -13.71
C LEU A 403 14.64 -13.21 -13.89
N ILE A 404 14.89 -14.30 -13.17
CA ILE A 404 16.18 -15.02 -13.23
C ILE A 404 16.38 -15.71 -14.57
N GLN A 405 15.33 -16.28 -15.15
CA GLN A 405 15.41 -16.88 -16.48
C GLN A 405 15.83 -15.86 -17.53
N GLU A 406 15.24 -14.67 -17.55
CA GLU A 406 15.60 -13.65 -18.53
C GLU A 406 16.96 -13.00 -18.24
N ASP A 407 17.34 -12.83 -16.97
CA ASP A 407 18.67 -12.33 -16.62
C ASP A 407 19.79 -13.33 -16.98
N SER A 408 19.60 -14.62 -16.70
CA SER A 408 20.57 -15.66 -17.07
C SER A 408 20.79 -15.74 -18.59
N LYS A 409 19.74 -15.57 -19.41
CA LYS A 409 19.88 -15.49 -20.88
C LYS A 409 20.69 -14.27 -21.29
N ARG A 410 20.46 -13.13 -20.64
CA ARG A 410 21.20 -11.90 -20.89
C ARG A 410 22.69 -12.06 -20.59
N CYS A 411 23.06 -12.72 -19.49
CA CYS A 411 24.46 -13.02 -19.16
C CYS A 411 25.18 -13.75 -20.29
N ILE A 412 24.59 -14.83 -20.84
CA ILE A 412 25.18 -15.56 -21.98
C ILE A 412 25.35 -14.66 -23.20
N VAL A 413 24.31 -13.90 -23.55
CA VAL A 413 24.35 -13.04 -24.74
C VAL A 413 25.45 -11.99 -24.58
N HIS A 414 25.61 -11.41 -23.39
CA HIS A 414 26.65 -10.45 -23.10
C HIS A 414 28.06 -11.03 -23.29
N GLU A 415 28.33 -12.21 -22.73
CA GLU A 415 29.64 -12.86 -22.90
C GLU A 415 29.88 -13.29 -24.35
N SER A 416 28.88 -13.85 -25.02
CA SER A 416 28.97 -14.23 -26.42
C SER A 416 29.24 -13.03 -27.34
N LEU A 417 28.68 -11.85 -27.02
CA LEU A 417 28.93 -10.62 -27.76
C LEU A 417 30.37 -10.12 -27.61
N LYS A 418 31.01 -10.31 -26.45
CA LYS A 418 32.43 -9.97 -26.26
C LYS A 418 33.32 -10.80 -27.20
N ASP A 419 33.01 -12.08 -27.37
CA ASP A 419 33.77 -13.00 -28.22
C ASP A 419 33.51 -12.78 -29.72
N LEU A 420 32.28 -12.40 -30.09
CA LEU A 420 31.86 -12.22 -31.48
C LEU A 420 32.16 -10.82 -32.03
N MET A 421 32.38 -9.82 -31.17
CA MET A 421 32.71 -8.48 -31.63
C MET A 421 34.15 -8.41 -32.17
N PRO A 422 34.37 -7.83 -33.37
CA PRO A 422 35.71 -7.62 -33.90
C PRO A 422 36.54 -6.81 -32.91
N LYS A 423 37.80 -7.20 -32.67
CA LYS A 423 38.78 -6.47 -31.82
C LYS A 423 38.99 -4.99 -32.21
N ILE A 424 38.48 -4.57 -33.37
CA ILE A 424 38.49 -3.19 -33.85
C ILE A 424 37.33 -2.39 -33.25
N GLY A 425 36.16 -2.99 -32.99
CA GLY A 425 35.00 -2.33 -32.37
C GLY A 425 35.20 -2.03 -30.89
N SER A 426 35.95 -2.87 -30.17
CA SER A 426 36.28 -2.69 -28.74
C SER A 426 37.20 -1.49 -28.46
N ALA A 427 37.79 -0.86 -29.48
CA ALA A 427 38.59 0.36 -29.33
C ALA A 427 37.79 1.65 -29.56
N PHE A 428 36.57 1.56 -30.12
CA PHE A 428 35.73 2.71 -30.48
C PHE A 428 34.40 2.75 -29.74
N ILE A 429 34.12 1.72 -28.94
CA ILE A 429 32.87 1.58 -28.20
C ILE A 429 33.28 1.46 -26.74
N ASP A 430 33.02 2.51 -25.96
CA ASP A 430 32.94 2.38 -24.52
C ASP A 430 31.72 1.48 -24.27
N TYR A 431 31.96 0.22 -23.91
CA TYR A 431 31.00 -0.88 -24.02
C TYR A 431 29.74 -0.65 -23.18
N ASP A 432 29.89 0.12 -22.10
CA ASP A 432 28.78 0.60 -21.29
C ASP A 432 27.85 1.52 -22.08
N GLU A 433 28.33 2.38 -22.99
CA GLU A 433 27.51 3.36 -23.69
C GLU A 433 26.55 2.76 -24.72
N LEU A 434 26.93 1.66 -25.39
CA LEU A 434 26.12 1.07 -26.46
C LEU A 434 25.00 0.15 -25.94
N MET A 435 25.18 -0.42 -24.74
CA MET A 435 24.19 -1.29 -24.09
C MET A 435 23.38 -0.56 -23.01
N THR A 436 23.89 0.56 -22.48
CA THR A 436 23.09 1.50 -21.66
C THR A 436 22.33 2.53 -22.51
N GLY A 437 22.43 2.47 -23.84
CA GLY A 437 21.65 3.28 -24.77
C GLY A 437 21.98 4.77 -24.72
N LYS A 438 23.26 5.15 -24.77
CA LYS A 438 23.70 6.55 -25.00
C LYS A 438 23.52 7.01 -26.44
#